data_AF-A0AAQ4CXI5-F1
#
_entry.id   AF-A0AAQ4CXI5-F1
#
_cell.length_a   1.000
_cell.length_b   1.000
_cell.length_c   1.000
_cell.angle_alpha   90.00
_cell.angle_beta   90.00
_cell.angle_gamma   90.00
#
_symmetry.space_group_name_H-M   'P 1'
#
loop_
_entity.id
_entity.type
_entity.pdbx_description
1 polymer ?
#
loop_
_entity_poly.entity_id
_entity_poly.type
_entity_poly.pdbx_seq_one_letter_code
_entity_poly.pdbx_strand_id
1 'polypeptide(L)'
;MSFLFLLLAVPAKMVKRLERMLESKKEPDQPVVPCAKVDIGSGVLVDRTILQMLERQCQSSPGKFARALLQNVFTEEEMRGKSLYGMKNNVQKGLPVKEALDPVRLSAVI
;
A
#
# COMPACT_ATOMS: atom_id res chain seq x y z
N MET A 1 42.22 20.50 -13.64
CA MET A 1 42.18 20.44 -12.17
C MET A 1 41.56 21.73 -11.69
N SER A 2 40.32 21.70 -11.19
CA SER A 2 39.86 22.59 -10.13
C SER A 2 38.41 22.27 -9.83
N PHE A 3 38.24 21.68 -8.65
CA PHE A 3 36.99 21.33 -8.05
C PHE A 3 36.10 22.56 -7.93
N LEU A 4 34.90 22.43 -8.48
CA LEU A 4 33.77 23.32 -8.29
C LEU A 4 33.30 23.21 -6.83
N PHE A 5 34.03 23.83 -5.90
CA PHE A 5 33.64 23.96 -4.50
C PHE A 5 32.78 25.22 -4.34
N LEU A 6 31.55 25.16 -4.86
CA LEU A 6 30.53 26.17 -4.52
C LEU A 6 29.77 25.68 -3.29
N LEU A 7 30.41 25.84 -2.12
CA LEU A 7 29.80 25.62 -0.82
C LEU A 7 28.77 26.73 -0.59
N LEU A 8 27.51 26.44 -0.90
CA LEU A 8 26.38 27.29 -0.54
C LEU A 8 26.30 27.35 0.99
N ALA A 9 26.63 28.53 1.53
CA ALA A 9 26.41 28.89 2.91
C ALA A 9 24.92 28.85 3.23
N VAL A 10 24.44 27.72 3.75
CA VAL A 10 23.10 27.62 4.32
C VAL A 10 23.10 28.39 5.64
N PRO A 11 22.25 29.42 5.83
CA PRO A 11 22.21 30.17 7.07
C PRO A 11 21.77 29.23 8.22
N ALA A 12 22.45 29.27 9.36
CA ALA A 12 22.23 28.35 10.51
C ALA A 12 20.77 28.25 11.00
N LYS A 13 19.95 29.27 10.73
CA LYS A 13 18.50 29.25 11.00
C LYS A 13 17.73 28.28 10.09
N MET A 14 18.15 28.11 8.83
CA MET A 14 17.57 27.13 7.90
C MET A 14 17.96 25.70 8.24
N VAL A 15 19.17 25.47 8.75
CA VAL A 15 19.60 24.14 9.21
C VAL A 15 18.72 23.67 10.36
N LYS A 16 18.47 24.52 11.36
CA LYS A 16 17.54 24.22 12.46
C LYS A 16 16.10 23.98 12.00
N ARG A 17 15.66 24.62 10.91
CA ARG A 17 14.33 24.38 10.34
C ARG A 17 14.28 23.06 9.57
N LEU A 18 15.35 22.68 8.88
CA LEU A 18 15.48 21.36 8.25
C LEU A 18 15.53 20.24 9.29
N GLU A 19 16.32 20.39 10.36
CA GLU A 19 16.37 19.44 11.48
C GLU A 19 14.98 19.29 12.12
N ARG A 20 14.28 20.39 12.36
CA ARG A 20 12.92 20.36 12.92
C ARG A 20 11.90 19.70 11.97
N MET A 21 12.09 19.80 10.65
CA MET A 21 11.25 19.13 9.65
C MET A 21 11.61 17.64 9.47
N LEU A 22 12.88 17.25 9.66
CA LEU A 22 13.31 15.86 9.67
C LEU A 22 12.86 15.14 10.94
N GLU A 23 12.92 15.80 12.11
CA GLU A 23 12.42 15.25 13.38
C GLU A 23 10.89 15.07 13.35
N SER A 24 10.17 15.98 12.67
CA SER A 24 8.73 15.84 12.42
C SER A 24 8.36 14.67 11.48
N LYS A 25 9.34 14.12 10.75
CA LYS A 25 9.19 12.95 9.87
C LYS A 25 9.71 11.66 10.50
N LYS A 26 10.21 11.74 11.74
CA LYS A 26 10.40 10.56 12.56
C LYS A 26 9.01 10.09 12.95
N GLU A 27 8.44 9.24 12.11
CA GLU A 27 7.32 8.40 12.51
C GLU A 27 7.65 7.85 13.90
N PRO A 28 6.71 7.91 14.85
CA PRO A 28 6.94 7.24 16.12
C PRO A 28 7.26 5.79 15.77
N ASP A 29 8.42 5.30 16.25
CA ASP A 29 8.68 3.88 16.44
C ASP A 29 7.52 3.35 17.27
N GLN A 30 6.42 3.00 16.59
CA GLN A 30 5.34 2.31 17.24
C GLN A 30 5.96 1.00 17.70
N PRO A 31 5.81 0.63 18.98
CA PRO A 31 6.20 -0.69 19.40
C PRO A 31 5.50 -1.63 18.43
N VAL A 32 6.27 -2.40 17.67
CA VAL A 32 5.76 -3.45 16.78
C VAL A 32 5.16 -4.50 17.73
N VAL A 33 3.97 -4.20 18.24
CA VAL A 33 3.11 -5.19 18.87
C VAL A 33 2.98 -6.24 17.78
N PRO A 34 3.37 -7.51 18.03
CA PRO A 34 3.22 -8.54 17.03
C PRO A 34 1.75 -8.55 16.61
N CYS A 35 1.48 -7.98 15.44
CA CYS A 35 0.14 -7.94 14.89
C CYS A 35 -0.20 -9.40 14.66
N ALA A 36 -1.13 -9.92 15.47
CA ALA A 36 -1.66 -11.27 15.26
C ALA A 36 -2.18 -11.30 13.82
N LYS A 37 -1.49 -12.04 12.95
CA LYS A 37 -1.94 -12.24 11.58
C LYS A 37 -3.09 -13.23 11.61
N VAL A 38 -4.19 -12.87 10.97
CA VAL A 38 -5.38 -13.71 10.85
C VAL A 38 -5.39 -14.28 9.45
N ASP A 39 -5.61 -15.58 9.34
CA ASP A 39 -5.87 -16.22 8.05
C ASP A 39 -7.29 -15.88 7.62
N ILE A 40 -7.42 -15.21 6.48
CA ILE A 40 -8.72 -14.90 5.86
C ILE A 40 -9.20 -16.08 4.99
N GLY A 41 -8.31 -16.99 4.63
CA GLY A 41 -8.59 -18.14 3.80
C GLY A 41 -7.41 -18.46 2.88
N SER A 42 -7.31 -19.73 2.47
CA SER A 42 -6.26 -20.22 1.56
C SER A 42 -4.82 -19.91 2.03
N GLY A 43 -4.60 -19.68 3.32
CA GLY A 43 -3.29 -19.32 3.89
C GLY A 43 -2.91 -17.84 3.71
N VAL A 44 -3.87 -16.97 3.36
CA VAL A 44 -3.64 -15.53 3.20
C VAL A 44 -3.75 -14.83 4.55
N LEU A 45 -2.60 -14.41 5.05
CA LEU A 45 -2.44 -13.77 6.35
C LEU A 45 -2.55 -12.25 6.25
N VAL A 46 -3.46 -11.66 7.03
CA VAL A 46 -3.63 -10.20 7.13
C VAL A 46 -3.62 -9.76 8.58
N ASP A 47 -3.17 -8.53 8.83
CA ASP A 47 -3.08 -7.99 10.18
C ASP A 47 -4.47 -7.77 10.79
N ARG A 48 -4.67 -8.31 12.00
CA ARG A 48 -5.95 -8.20 12.72
C ARG A 48 -6.39 -6.77 13.00
N THR A 49 -5.44 -5.87 13.24
CA THR A 49 -5.70 -4.45 13.50
C THR A 49 -6.32 -3.77 12.28
N ILE A 50 -5.85 -4.12 11.09
CA ILE A 50 -6.39 -3.63 9.82
C ILE A 50 -7.79 -4.15 9.61
N LEU A 51 -8.03 -5.46 9.84
CA LEU A 51 -9.38 -6.04 9.74
C LEU A 51 -10.38 -5.36 10.68
N GLN A 52 -10.02 -5.16 11.95
CA GLN A 52 -10.88 -4.47 12.92
C GLN A 52 -11.14 -3.01 12.54
N MET A 53 -10.13 -2.31 12.01
CA MET A 53 -10.29 -0.94 11.53
C MET A 53 -11.24 -0.89 10.33
N LEU A 54 -11.06 -1.80 9.36
CA LEU A 54 -11.90 -1.88 8.17
C LEU A 54 -13.34 -2.25 8.51
N GLU A 55 -13.55 -3.19 9.44
CA GLU A 55 -14.87 -3.54 9.95
C GLU A 55 -15.57 -2.31 10.51
N ARG A 56 -14.90 -1.53 11.36
CA ARG A 56 -15.47 -0.29 11.95
C ARG A 56 -15.74 0.80 10.92
N GLN A 57 -14.82 1.00 9.97
CA GLN A 57 -14.93 2.06 8.97
C GLN A 57 -15.92 1.73 7.85
N CYS A 58 -16.10 0.45 7.52
CA CYS A 58 -16.86 0.01 6.36
C CYS A 58 -18.12 -0.80 6.70
N GLN A 59 -18.61 -0.78 7.96
CA GLN A 59 -19.80 -1.55 8.40
C GLN A 59 -21.00 -1.48 7.46
N SER A 60 -21.26 -0.31 6.87
CA SER A 60 -22.44 -0.07 6.03
C SER A 60 -22.23 -0.32 4.54
N SER A 61 -21.02 -0.69 4.11
CA SER A 61 -20.68 -0.80 2.69
C SER A 61 -19.73 -1.97 2.40
N PRO A 62 -20.25 -3.17 2.09
CA PRO A 62 -19.44 -4.34 1.82
C PRO A 62 -18.49 -4.15 0.63
N GLY A 63 -18.90 -3.35 -0.37
CA GLY A 63 -18.02 -3.02 -1.49
C GLY A 63 -16.80 -2.18 -1.11
N LYS A 64 -16.91 -1.26 -0.14
CA LYS A 64 -15.76 -0.50 0.35
C LYS A 64 -14.84 -1.36 1.20
N PHE A 65 -15.42 -2.25 2.01
CA PHE A 65 -14.68 -3.22 2.80
C PHE A 65 -13.84 -4.13 1.88
N ALA A 66 -14.46 -4.75 0.88
CA ALA A 66 -13.76 -5.62 -0.07
C ALA A 66 -12.65 -4.88 -0.83
N ARG A 67 -12.90 -3.64 -1.29
CA ARG A 67 -11.89 -2.83 -1.97
C ARG A 67 -10.70 -2.50 -1.06
N ALA A 68 -10.96 -2.13 0.18
CA ALA A 68 -9.92 -1.82 1.14
C ALA A 68 -9.15 -3.08 1.56
N LEU A 69 -9.82 -4.23 1.63
CA LEU A 69 -9.17 -5.51 1.87
C LEU A 69 -8.26 -5.90 0.71
N LEU A 70 -8.70 -5.74 -0.55
CA LEU A 70 -7.86 -5.96 -1.73
C LEU A 70 -6.61 -5.07 -1.75
N GLN A 71 -6.72 -3.82 -1.28
CA GLN A 71 -5.58 -2.90 -1.16
C GLN A 71 -4.57 -3.31 -0.07
N ASN A 72 -4.99 -4.11 0.91
CA ASN A 72 -4.10 -4.63 1.95
C ASN A 72 -3.52 -5.99 1.55
N VAL A 73 -4.26 -6.80 0.81
CA VAL A 73 -3.78 -8.08 0.30
C VAL A 73 -2.79 -7.82 -0.83
N PHE A 74 -3.08 -6.95 -1.80
CA PHE A 74 -2.26 -6.71 -3.00
C PHE A 74 -1.58 -5.35 -2.97
N THR A 75 -0.39 -5.24 -3.58
CA THR A 75 0.28 -3.94 -3.71
C THR A 75 -0.40 -3.07 -4.77
N GLU A 76 -0.25 -1.75 -4.66
CA GLU A 76 -0.81 -0.81 -5.63
C GLU A 76 -0.28 -1.05 -7.06
N GLU A 77 0.99 -1.44 -7.17
CA GLU A 77 1.62 -1.79 -8.44
C GLU A 77 0.96 -3.00 -9.09
N GLU A 78 0.67 -4.04 -8.31
CA GLU A 78 -0.03 -5.23 -8.78
C GLU A 78 -1.45 -4.90 -9.22
N MET A 79 -2.19 -4.11 -8.43
CA MET A 79 -3.58 -3.75 -8.78
C MET A 79 -3.69 -2.89 -10.04
N ARG A 80 -2.69 -2.05 -10.35
CA ARG A 80 -2.68 -1.22 -11.55
C ARG A 80 -2.28 -2.01 -12.80
N GLY A 81 -1.31 -2.91 -12.65
CA GLY A 81 -0.73 -3.71 -13.72
C GLY A 81 -1.57 -4.93 -14.11
N LYS A 82 -2.28 -5.54 -13.16
CA LYS A 82 -3.03 -6.78 -13.34
C LYS A 82 -4.53 -6.53 -13.43
N SER A 83 -5.26 -7.49 -13.99
CA SER A 83 -6.73 -7.53 -14.06
C SER A 83 -7.25 -8.61 -13.12
N LEU A 84 -8.48 -8.46 -12.60
CA LEU A 84 -9.05 -9.42 -11.64
C LEU A 84 -9.06 -10.87 -12.16
N TYR A 85 -9.37 -11.07 -13.44
CA TYR A 85 -9.48 -12.42 -14.04
C TYR A 85 -8.57 -12.63 -15.25
N GLY A 86 -7.78 -11.62 -15.64
CA GLY A 86 -6.98 -11.68 -16.87
C GLY A 86 -7.79 -11.93 -18.13
N MET A 87 -9.11 -11.64 -18.12
CA MET A 87 -9.99 -11.85 -19.26
C MET A 87 -10.01 -10.62 -20.18
N LYS A 88 -10.02 -10.89 -21.49
CA LYS A 88 -10.19 -9.85 -22.50
C LYS A 88 -11.66 -9.48 -22.61
N ASN A 89 -11.98 -8.21 -22.37
CA ASN A 89 -13.33 -7.71 -22.63
C ASN A 89 -13.57 -7.56 -24.13
N ASN A 90 -14.78 -7.90 -24.59
CA ASN A 90 -15.19 -7.79 -26.00
C ASN A 90 -15.08 -6.36 -26.56
N VAL A 91 -15.04 -5.35 -25.69
CA VAL A 91 -14.86 -3.93 -26.04
C VAL A 91 -13.39 -3.58 -26.31
N GLN A 92 -12.43 -4.33 -25.75
CA GLN A 92 -11.00 -4.06 -25.82
C GLN A 92 -10.26 -5.11 -26.69
N LYS A 93 -10.80 -5.39 -27.88
CA LYS A 93 -10.21 -6.38 -28.81
C LYS A 93 -8.78 -6.02 -29.28
N GLY A 94 -8.43 -4.73 -29.30
CA GLY A 94 -7.13 -4.24 -29.78
C GLY A 94 -6.05 -4.03 -28.72
N LEU A 95 -6.35 -4.18 -27.42
CA LEU A 95 -5.38 -3.95 -26.35
C LEU A 95 -4.76 -5.27 -25.84
N PRO A 96 -3.50 -5.23 -25.36
CA PRO A 96 -2.90 -6.37 -24.68
C PRO A 96 -3.68 -6.69 -23.41
N VAL A 97 -3.91 -7.98 -23.19
CA VAL A 97 -4.62 -8.47 -22.01
C VAL A 97 -3.70 -8.33 -20.80
N LYS A 98 -4.18 -7.68 -19.74
CA LYS A 98 -3.46 -7.60 -18.47
C LYS A 98 -3.43 -8.97 -17.82
N GLU A 99 -2.31 -9.31 -17.20
CA GLU A 99 -2.17 -10.56 -16.43
C GLU A 99 -3.23 -10.64 -15.31
N ALA A 100 -3.66 -11.85 -14.98
CA ALA A 100 -4.58 -12.05 -13.86
C ALA A 100 -3.88 -11.78 -12.52
N LEU A 101 -4.62 -11.25 -11.55
CA LEU A 101 -4.23 -11.31 -10.15
C LEU A 101 -4.20 -12.77 -9.69
N ASP A 102 -3.45 -13.03 -8.62
CA ASP A 102 -3.32 -14.38 -8.07
C ASP A 102 -4.71 -14.90 -7.64
N PRO A 103 -5.24 -15.94 -8.32
CA PRO A 103 -6.59 -16.43 -8.08
C PRO A 103 -6.75 -17.01 -6.68
N VAL A 104 -5.68 -17.51 -6.05
CA VAL A 104 -5.70 -18.07 -4.69
C VAL A 104 -5.86 -16.96 -3.64
N ARG A 105 -5.17 -15.83 -3.86
CA ARG A 105 -5.28 -14.65 -2.98
C ARG A 105 -6.58 -13.90 -3.18
N LEU A 106 -7.12 -13.90 -4.41
CA LEU A 106 -8.44 -13.35 -4.70
C LEU A 106 -9.55 -14.21 -4.09
N SER A 107 -9.46 -15.53 -4.17
CA SER A 107 -10.48 -16.42 -3.58
C SER A 107 -10.52 -16.34 -2.06
N ALA A 108 -9.40 -16.00 -1.41
CA ALA A 108 -9.38 -15.72 0.03
C ALA A 108 -10.15 -14.46 0.44
N VAL A 109 -10.44 -13.54 -0.50
CA VAL A 109 -11.13 -12.26 -0.24
C VAL A 109 -12.63 -12.34 -0.55
N ILE A 110 -13.06 -13.33 -1.34
CA ILE A 110 -14.45 -13.55 -1.78
C ILE A 110 -15.18 -14.43 -0.77
#